data_AF-A0A133SJA7-F1
#
_entry.id   AF-A0A133SJA7-F1
#
_cell.length_a   1.000
_cell.length_b   1.000
_cell.length_c   1.000
_cell.angle_alpha   90.00
_cell.angle_beta   90.00
_cell.angle_gamma   90.00
#
_symmetry.space_group_name_H-M   'P 1'
#
loop_
_entity.id
_entity.type
_entity.pdbx_description
1 polymer ?
#
loop_
_entity_poly.entity_id
_entity_poly.type
_entity_poly.pdbx_seq_one_letter_code
_entity_poly.pdbx_strand_id
1 'polypeptide(L)'
;MMLKYIIKLLQLCYNQYKVVIIVKKAKIFLSILFLVFSFVGASFYTAPQVYAKRMDDRFTYQALQRMEGDWYNSKGAVVLSIHDGYINGCEVLGGYDFAGGASKATGKFLIAEANGSRYLIIDWNLPQYIKFYGETLYRY
;
A
#
# COMPACT_ATOMS: atom_id res chain seq x y z
N MET A 1 -34.04 59.58 -34.67
CA MET A 1 -33.02 59.35 -33.61
C MET A 1 -33.46 58.26 -32.62
N MET A 2 -34.71 58.25 -32.14
CA MET A 2 -35.22 57.26 -31.17
C MET A 2 -35.17 55.79 -31.63
N LEU A 3 -35.46 55.50 -32.89
CA LEU A 3 -35.52 54.11 -33.39
C LEU A 3 -34.17 53.36 -33.27
N LYS A 4 -33.05 54.06 -33.53
CA LYS A 4 -31.70 53.48 -33.34
C LYS A 4 -31.40 53.15 -31.88
N TYR A 5 -31.94 53.93 -30.95
CA TYR A 5 -31.75 53.74 -29.52
C TYR A 5 -32.52 52.51 -29.01
N ILE A 6 -33.76 52.36 -29.48
CA ILE A 6 -34.61 51.20 -29.15
C ILE A 6 -33.99 49.90 -29.65
N ILE A 7 -33.47 49.88 -30.89
CA ILE A 7 -32.79 48.71 -31.47
C ILE A 7 -31.53 48.35 -30.66
N LYS A 8 -30.73 49.34 -30.26
CA LYS A 8 -29.51 49.12 -29.46
C LYS A 8 -29.83 48.55 -28.07
N LEU A 9 -30.90 49.02 -27.43
CA LEU A 9 -31.36 48.51 -26.12
C LEU A 9 -31.89 47.08 -26.22
N LEU A 10 -32.63 46.74 -27.27
CA LEU A 10 -33.10 45.37 -27.52
C LEU A 10 -31.94 44.41 -27.76
N GLN A 11 -30.93 44.81 -28.53
CA GLN A 11 -29.73 44.01 -28.79
C GLN A 11 -28.92 43.74 -27.51
N LEU A 12 -28.78 44.75 -26.64
CA LEU A 12 -28.11 44.61 -25.35
C LEU A 12 -28.89 43.66 -24.44
N CYS A 13 -30.21 43.78 -24.36
CA CYS A 13 -31.06 42.89 -23.56
C CYS A 13 -30.97 41.43 -24.05
N TYR A 14 -31.01 41.22 -25.37
CA TYR A 14 -30.84 39.90 -25.99
C TYR A 14 -29.46 39.29 -25.68
N ASN A 15 -28.38 40.07 -25.78
CA ASN A 15 -27.04 39.59 -25.46
C ASN A 15 -26.88 39.25 -23.97
N GLN A 16 -27.42 40.07 -23.06
CA GLN A 16 -27.38 39.80 -21.61
C GLN A 16 -28.14 38.51 -21.27
N TYR A 17 -29.34 38.32 -21.84
CA TYR A 17 -30.13 37.11 -21.66
C TYR A 17 -29.40 35.84 -22.17
N LYS A 18 -28.76 35.94 -23.33
CA LYS A 18 -27.98 34.84 -23.93
C LYS A 18 -26.79 34.44 -23.06
N VAL A 19 -26.03 35.41 -22.52
CA VAL A 19 -24.90 35.18 -21.62
C VAL A 19 -25.35 34.46 -20.34
N VAL A 20 -26.46 34.89 -19.74
CA VAL A 20 -27.01 34.26 -18.52
C VAL A 20 -27.39 32.79 -18.76
N ILE A 21 -28.00 32.47 -19.91
CA ILE A 21 -28.34 31.08 -20.27
C ILE A 21 -27.08 30.23 -20.46
N ILE A 22 -26.08 30.75 -21.18
CA ILE A 22 -24.82 30.04 -21.44
C ILE A 22 -24.10 29.73 -20.12
N VAL A 23 -24.01 30.70 -19.21
CA VAL A 23 -23.38 30.51 -17.89
C VAL A 23 -24.14 29.48 -17.04
N LYS A 24 -25.48 29.49 -17.05
CA LYS A 24 -26.28 28.48 -16.33
C LYS A 24 -26.04 27.07 -16.88
N LYS A 25 -26.03 26.90 -18.22
CA LYS A 25 -25.75 25.61 -18.87
C LYS A 25 -24.33 25.13 -18.57
N ALA A 26 -23.33 26.01 -18.60
CA ALA A 26 -21.95 25.69 -18.28
C ALA A 26 -21.78 25.25 -16.82
N LYS A 27 -22.45 25.92 -15.87
CA LYS A 27 -22.45 25.52 -14.45
C LYS A 27 -23.04 24.12 -14.23
N ILE A 28 -24.16 23.82 -14.88
CA ILE A 28 -24.79 22.48 -14.80
C ILE A 28 -23.85 21.42 -15.38
N PHE A 29 -23.25 21.70 -16.54
CA PHE A 29 -22.31 20.78 -17.19
C PHE A 29 -21.06 20.52 -16.34
N LEU A 30 -20.44 21.57 -15.77
CA LEU A 30 -19.30 21.42 -14.86
C LEU A 30 -19.66 20.59 -13.62
N SER A 31 -20.85 20.80 -13.05
CA SER A 31 -21.27 20.09 -11.84
C SER A 31 -21.48 18.59 -12.11
N ILE A 32 -22.00 18.23 -13.28
CA ILE A 32 -22.14 16.83 -13.71
C ILE A 32 -20.77 16.19 -13.96
N LEU A 33 -19.85 16.92 -14.60
CA LEU A 33 -18.48 16.42 -14.85
C LEU A 33 -17.73 16.12 -13.54
N PHE A 34 -17.90 16.97 -12.52
CA PHE A 34 -17.29 16.78 -11.20
C PHE A 34 -17.84 15.52 -10.51
N LEU A 35 -19.14 15.28 -10.58
CA LEU A 35 -19.77 14.08 -10.01
C LEU A 35 -19.30 12.78 -10.68
N VAL A 36 -19.16 12.78 -12.00
CA VAL A 36 -18.67 11.60 -12.75
C VAL A 36 -17.21 11.30 -12.39
N PHE A 37 -16.37 12.32 -12.22
CA PHE A 37 -14.96 12.15 -11.85
C PHE A 37 -14.79 11.53 -10.45
N SER A 38 -15.66 11.90 -9.50
CA SER A 38 -15.66 11.31 -8.16
C SER A 38 -16.08 9.83 -8.14
N PHE A 39 -16.96 9.40 -9.05
CA PHE A 39 -17.44 8.01 -9.11
C PHE A 39 -16.43 7.06 -9.76
N VAL A 40 -15.69 7.53 -10.77
CA VAL A 40 -14.72 6.72 -11.51
C VAL A 40 -13.42 6.51 -10.72
N GLY A 41 -13.03 7.46 -9.85
CA GLY A 41 -11.84 7.34 -9.00
C GLY A 41 -11.90 6.18 -8.00
N ALA A 42 -13.09 5.82 -7.50
CA ALA A 42 -13.24 4.75 -6.51
C ALA A 42 -12.92 3.35 -7.07
N SER A 43 -13.08 3.15 -8.39
CA SER A 43 -12.95 1.84 -9.04
C SER A 43 -11.50 1.48 -9.42
N PHE A 44 -10.55 2.40 -9.32
CA PHE A 44 -9.14 2.16 -9.68
C PHE A 44 -8.23 1.78 -8.49
N TYR A 45 -8.76 1.72 -7.26
CA TYR A 45 -7.97 1.36 -6.08
C TYR A 45 -7.82 -0.14 -5.84
N THR A 46 -8.57 -0.98 -6.53
CA THR A 46 -8.37 -2.44 -6.43
C THR A 46 -7.34 -2.88 -7.45
N ALA A 47 -6.08 -2.50 -7.22
CA ALA A 47 -4.97 -3.30 -7.73
C ALA A 47 -5.21 -4.76 -7.31
N PRO A 48 -4.96 -5.76 -8.17
CA PRO A 48 -5.14 -7.15 -7.79
C PRO A 48 -4.28 -7.45 -6.57
N GLN A 49 -4.94 -7.59 -5.41
CA GLN A 49 -4.31 -8.02 -4.18
C GLN A 49 -3.94 -9.48 -4.41
N VAL A 50 -2.68 -9.77 -4.73
CA VAL A 50 -2.15 -11.12 -4.55
C VAL A 50 -2.14 -11.35 -3.05
N TYR A 51 -3.24 -11.88 -2.52
CA TYR A 51 -3.35 -12.20 -1.10
C TYR A 51 -2.24 -13.17 -0.75
N ALA A 52 -1.34 -12.76 0.14
CA ALA A 52 -0.31 -13.62 0.67
C ALA A 52 -0.99 -14.87 1.28
N LYS A 53 -0.53 -16.06 0.89
CA LYS A 53 -1.09 -17.32 1.37
C LYS A 53 -0.61 -17.57 2.79
N ARG A 54 -1.51 -17.48 3.76
CA ARG A 54 -1.22 -17.78 5.17
C ARG A 54 -0.79 -19.25 5.31
N MET A 55 0.28 -19.46 6.07
CA MET A 55 0.75 -20.77 6.49
C MET A 55 0.03 -21.20 7.77
N ASP A 56 -0.07 -22.51 7.99
CA ASP A 56 -0.45 -23.03 9.31
C ASP A 56 0.53 -22.50 10.37
N ASP A 57 0.00 -22.08 11.52
CA ASP A 57 0.78 -21.46 12.59
C ASP A 57 1.91 -22.40 13.08
N ARG A 58 1.72 -23.73 12.98
CA ARG A 58 2.78 -24.71 13.26
C ARG A 58 4.01 -24.50 12.37
N PHE A 59 3.83 -24.25 11.07
CA PHE A 59 4.96 -24.03 10.16
C PHE A 59 5.66 -22.71 10.43
N THR A 60 4.89 -21.68 10.79
CA THR A 60 5.43 -20.39 11.23
C THR A 60 6.33 -20.57 12.45
N TYR A 61 5.80 -21.21 13.50
CA TYR A 61 6.54 -21.44 14.73
C TYR A 61 7.79 -22.31 14.51
N GLN A 62 7.67 -23.38 13.71
CA GLN A 62 8.84 -24.20 13.35
C GLN A 62 9.89 -23.44 12.56
N ALA A 63 9.53 -22.46 11.72
CA ALA A 63 10.49 -21.63 11.03
C ALA A 63 11.22 -20.70 12.03
N LEU A 64 10.48 -20.06 12.93
CA LEU A 64 11.05 -19.22 13.99
C LEU A 64 12.01 -20.02 14.87
N GLN A 65 11.62 -21.20 15.34
CA GLN A 65 12.48 -22.07 16.15
C GLN A 65 13.79 -22.46 15.45
N ARG A 66 13.79 -22.66 14.13
CA ARG A 66 15.03 -22.98 13.39
C ARG A 66 15.91 -21.74 13.24
N MET A 67 15.30 -20.57 13.09
CA MET A 67 15.98 -19.28 12.95
C MET A 67 16.31 -18.62 14.29
N GLU A 68 15.94 -19.23 15.41
CA GLU A 68 16.17 -18.74 16.78
C GLU A 68 17.62 -18.26 16.98
N GLY A 69 17.77 -17.10 17.62
CA GLY A 69 19.04 -16.46 17.91
C GLY A 69 19.18 -15.04 17.36
N ASP A 70 20.30 -14.42 17.74
CA ASP A 70 20.75 -13.15 17.19
C ASP A 70 21.56 -13.35 15.90
N TRP A 71 21.23 -12.54 14.90
CA TRP A 71 21.86 -12.54 13.59
C TRP A 71 22.57 -11.22 13.35
N TYR A 72 23.84 -11.35 13.02
CA TYR A 72 24.81 -10.27 12.94
C TYR A 72 25.13 -9.95 11.50
N ASN A 73 25.28 -8.68 11.17
CA ASN A 73 25.90 -8.30 9.91
C ASN A 73 27.41 -8.53 9.93
N SER A 74 28.07 -8.27 8.78
CA SER A 74 29.52 -8.38 8.64
C SER A 74 30.34 -7.46 9.55
N LYS A 75 29.69 -6.46 10.17
CA LYS A 75 30.32 -5.55 11.15
C LYS A 75 30.15 -6.02 12.60
N GLY A 76 29.49 -7.16 12.82
CA GLY A 76 29.21 -7.69 14.16
C GLY A 76 28.08 -6.99 14.89
N ALA A 77 27.25 -6.19 14.20
CA ALA A 77 26.06 -5.60 14.81
C ALA A 77 24.86 -6.56 14.65
N VAL A 78 24.07 -6.74 15.72
CA VAL A 78 22.81 -7.48 15.66
C VAL A 78 21.82 -6.70 14.80
N VAL A 79 21.33 -7.32 13.73
CA VAL A 79 20.34 -6.73 12.81
C VAL A 79 18.97 -7.41 12.99
N LEU A 80 18.98 -8.70 13.31
CA LEU A 80 17.77 -9.49 13.46
C LEU A 80 17.91 -10.39 14.70
N SER A 81 17.05 -10.18 15.68
CA SER A 81 16.94 -10.97 16.91
C SER A 81 15.64 -11.76 16.86
N ILE A 82 15.72 -13.09 16.90
CA ILE A 82 14.56 -13.98 16.78
C ILE A 82 14.48 -14.82 18.04
N HIS A 83 13.49 -14.51 18.88
CA HIS A 83 13.32 -15.16 20.17
C HIS A 83 11.86 -15.31 20.57
N ASP A 84 11.48 -16.50 21.06
CA ASP A 84 10.19 -16.74 21.72
C ASP A 84 8.95 -16.31 20.91
N GLY A 85 9.03 -16.39 19.57
CA GLY A 85 7.95 -15.94 18.69
C GLY A 85 7.97 -14.45 18.33
N TYR A 86 9.03 -13.74 18.70
CA TYR A 86 9.26 -12.34 18.38
C TYR A 86 10.42 -12.18 17.39
N ILE A 87 10.31 -11.15 16.55
CA ILE A 87 11.39 -10.68 15.68
C ILE A 87 11.68 -9.24 16.06
N ASN A 88 12.91 -8.93 16.49
CA ASN A 88 13.32 -7.61 16.97
C ASN A 88 12.38 -7.02 18.04
N GLY A 89 11.87 -7.88 18.94
CA GLY A 89 10.93 -7.51 19.98
C GLY A 89 9.47 -7.30 19.51
N CYS A 90 9.17 -7.51 18.23
CA CYS A 90 7.82 -7.44 17.68
C CYS A 90 7.21 -8.84 17.59
N GLU A 91 5.99 -9.02 18.08
CA GLU A 91 5.28 -10.30 18.06
C GLU A 91 5.02 -10.75 16.61
N VAL A 92 5.31 -12.01 16.30
CA VAL A 92 4.97 -12.60 15.00
C VAL A 92 3.53 -13.09 15.02
N LEU A 93 2.69 -12.46 14.20
CA LEU A 93 1.26 -12.78 14.05
C LEU A 93 0.99 -13.95 13.09
N GLY A 94 1.95 -14.27 12.21
CA GLY A 94 1.84 -15.40 11.29
C GLY A 94 2.86 -15.40 10.16
N GLY A 95 3.02 -16.57 9.52
CA GLY A 95 3.85 -16.78 8.34
C GLY A 95 3.02 -16.89 7.07
N TYR A 96 3.57 -16.42 5.95
CA TYR A 96 2.89 -16.35 4.66
C TYR A 96 3.86 -16.65 3.52
N ASP A 97 3.35 -17.26 2.44
CA ASP A 97 4.08 -17.52 1.20
C ASP A 97 5.41 -18.26 1.39
N PHE A 98 5.48 -19.22 2.32
CA PHE A 98 6.71 -19.99 2.51
C PHE A 98 6.99 -20.85 1.27
N ALA A 99 8.17 -20.67 0.70
CA ALA A 99 8.62 -21.41 -0.47
C ALA A 99 10.03 -21.96 -0.25
N GLY A 100 10.19 -23.28 -0.41
CA GLY A 100 11.45 -23.98 -0.18
C GLY A 100 11.33 -25.08 0.87
N GLY A 101 12.47 -25.48 1.43
CA GLY A 101 12.58 -26.51 2.46
C GLY A 101 12.88 -25.93 3.84
N ALA A 102 12.83 -26.79 4.86
CA ALA A 102 12.99 -26.40 6.27
C ALA A 102 14.24 -25.53 6.54
N SER A 103 15.38 -25.87 5.93
CA SER A 103 16.64 -25.15 6.12
C SER A 103 16.95 -24.14 5.03
N LYS A 104 16.27 -24.18 3.87
CA LYS A 104 16.51 -23.26 2.75
C LYS A 104 15.19 -22.84 2.14
N ALA A 105 14.71 -21.67 2.51
CA ALA A 105 13.42 -21.15 2.07
C ALA A 105 13.36 -19.62 2.12
N THR A 106 12.32 -19.09 1.51
CA THR A 106 11.89 -17.70 1.63
C THR A 106 10.51 -17.67 2.26
N GLY A 107 10.20 -16.63 3.02
CA GLY A 107 8.91 -16.47 3.65
C GLY A 107 8.64 -15.04 4.09
N LYS A 108 7.35 -14.73 4.21
CA LYS A 108 6.86 -13.48 4.79
C LYS A 108 6.40 -13.72 6.22
N PHE A 109 6.85 -12.90 7.16
CA PHE A 109 6.39 -12.92 8.54
C PHE A 109 5.61 -11.64 8.81
N LEU A 110 4.36 -11.76 9.21
CA LEU A 110 3.56 -10.62 9.67
C LEU A 110 3.92 -10.36 11.13
N ILE A 111 4.40 -9.17 11.43
CA ILE A 111 4.74 -8.75 12.80
C ILE A 111 3.82 -7.63 13.29
N ALA A 112 3.59 -7.56 14.58
CA ALA A 112 2.88 -6.46 15.24
C ALA A 112 3.88 -5.36 15.65
N GLU A 113 3.79 -4.20 14.99
CA GLU A 113 4.53 -2.99 15.38
C GLU A 113 3.59 -1.98 16.06
N ALA A 114 4.16 -0.95 16.69
CA ALA A 114 3.39 0.06 17.43
C ALA A 114 2.33 0.79 16.58
N ASN A 115 2.58 0.95 15.27
CA ASN A 115 1.70 1.66 14.34
C ASN A 115 0.85 0.72 13.45
N GLY A 116 0.81 -0.57 13.77
CA GLY A 116 0.09 -1.59 13.00
C GLY A 116 0.99 -2.76 12.62
N SER A 117 0.47 -3.65 11.77
CA SER A 117 1.21 -4.85 11.35
C SER A 117 1.96 -4.65 10.04
N ARG A 118 3.14 -5.26 9.89
CA ARG A 118 3.87 -5.28 8.62
C ARG A 118 4.45 -6.63 8.27
N TYR A 119 4.65 -6.88 6.98
CA TYR A 119 5.36 -8.06 6.50
C TYR A 119 6.87 -7.82 6.46
N LEU A 120 7.61 -8.77 7.01
CA LEU A 120 9.04 -8.94 6.83
C LEU A 120 9.29 -10.08 5.83
N ILE A 121 10.15 -9.85 4.85
CA ILE A 121 10.60 -10.91 3.94
C ILE A 121 11.96 -11.39 4.43
N ILE A 122 12.05 -12.69 4.69
CA ILE A 122 13.26 -13.33 5.17
C ILE A 122 13.57 -14.51 4.26
N ASP A 123 14.79 -14.53 3.71
CA ASP A 123 15.33 -15.73 3.09
C ASP A 123 16.30 -16.37 4.08
N TRP A 124 16.15 -17.66 4.35
CA TRP A 124 17.05 -18.35 5.27
C TRP A 124 17.74 -19.52 4.58
N ASN A 125 19.02 -19.71 4.92
CA ASN A 125 19.82 -20.87 4.55
C ASN A 125 20.58 -21.33 5.80
N LEU A 126 19.93 -22.15 6.60
CA LEU A 126 20.34 -22.49 7.96
C LEU A 126 21.31 -23.69 7.98
N PRO A 127 22.26 -23.69 8.94
CA PRO A 127 22.54 -22.65 9.93
C PRO A 127 23.44 -21.51 9.40
N GLN A 128 23.71 -21.47 8.09
CA GLN A 128 24.80 -20.70 7.49
C GLN A 128 24.55 -19.19 7.52
N TYR A 129 23.39 -18.74 7.04
CA TYR A 129 23.03 -17.33 6.98
C TYR A 129 21.52 -17.09 6.83
N ILE A 130 21.11 -15.87 7.13
CA ILE A 130 19.81 -15.30 6.74
C ILE A 130 20.06 -14.10 5.83
N LYS A 131 19.20 -13.86 4.84
CA LYS A 131 19.15 -12.61 4.11
C LYS A 131 17.94 -11.80 4.55
N PHE A 132 18.20 -10.56 4.92
CA PHE A 132 17.20 -9.62 5.41
C PHE A 132 17.44 -8.25 4.76
N TYR A 133 16.45 -7.72 4.04
CA TYR A 133 16.56 -6.46 3.27
C TYR A 133 17.83 -6.34 2.40
N GLY A 134 18.26 -7.45 1.78
CA GLY A 134 19.44 -7.48 0.91
C GLY A 134 20.78 -7.63 1.64
N GLU A 135 20.78 -7.58 2.97
CA GLU A 135 21.95 -7.86 3.79
C GLU A 135 22.04 -9.35 4.14
N THR A 136 23.24 -9.92 4.16
CA THR A 136 23.47 -11.30 4.63
C THR A 136 23.92 -11.26 6.07
N LEU A 137 23.17 -11.94 6.93
CA LEU A 137 23.35 -12.01 8.36
C LEU A 137 23.84 -13.40 8.77
N TYR A 138 24.72 -13.44 9.75
CA TYR A 138 25.36 -14.65 10.24
C TYR A 138 25.03 -14.86 11.71
N ARG A 139 25.06 -16.11 12.14
CA ARG A 139 24.94 -16.49 13.55
C ARG A 139 26.27 -17.13 13.96
N TYR A 140 26.86 -16.62 15.04
CA TYR A 140 28.14 -17.06 15.60
C TYR A 140 27.95 -17.92 16.84
#